data_AF-I0I895-F1
#
_entry.id   AF-I0I895-F1
#
_cell.length_a   1.000
_cell.length_b   1.000
_cell.length_c   1.000
_cell.angle_alpha   90.00
_cell.angle_beta   90.00
_cell.angle_gamma   90.00
#
_symmetry.space_group_name_H-M   'P 1'
#
loop_
_entity.id
_entity.type
_entity.pdbx_description
1 polymer ?
#
loop_
_entity_poly.entity_id
_entity_poly.type
_entity_poly.pdbx_seq_one_letter_code
_entity_poly.pdbx_strand_id
1 'polypeptide(L)'
;MSDETLLDRLRASLTRKARDAALAPADPLDETKVRAAVSQMARSRVNATLRQLRAARGLSYDAVRERTGLSQQLLYEVEYGSRRLTLNELMLLAECYGVSADDILGIDLENG
;
A
#
# COMPACT_ATOMS: atom_id res chain seq x y z
N MET A 1 -64.39 9.14 3.66
CA MET A 1 -63.50 7.97 3.46
C MET A 1 -62.60 8.31 2.30
N SER A 2 -61.52 9.03 2.57
CA SER A 2 -60.69 9.66 1.54
C SER A 2 -59.67 8.67 1.02
N ASP A 3 -59.58 8.67 -0.30
CA ASP A 3 -58.70 7.91 -1.17
C ASP A 3 -57.24 8.03 -0.72
N GLU A 4 -56.65 6.94 -0.24
CA GLU A 4 -55.22 6.86 0.05
C GLU A 4 -54.46 6.95 -1.27
N THR A 5 -54.02 8.16 -1.59
CA THR A 5 -53.48 8.48 -2.90
C THR A 5 -52.28 7.60 -3.21
N LEU A 6 -52.21 7.11 -4.45
CA LEU A 6 -51.07 6.32 -4.94
C LEU A 6 -49.72 7.00 -4.66
N LEU A 7 -49.69 8.33 -4.59
CA LEU A 7 -48.52 9.14 -4.25
C LEU A 7 -48.04 8.94 -2.81
N ASP A 8 -48.94 8.74 -1.84
CA ASP A 8 -48.57 8.50 -0.44
C ASP A 8 -47.96 7.11 -0.26
N ARG A 9 -48.54 6.11 -0.92
CA ARG A 9 -47.95 4.75 -0.97
C ARG A 9 -46.60 4.73 -1.69
N LEU A 10 -46.45 5.49 -2.76
CA LEU A 10 -45.17 5.61 -3.48
C LEU A 10 -44.11 6.31 -2.61
N ARG A 11 -44.45 7.42 -1.94
CA ARG A 11 -43.54 8.09 -0.99
C ARG A 11 -43.15 7.20 0.18
N ALA A 12 -44.09 6.44 0.75
CA ALA A 12 -43.83 5.48 1.82
C ALA A 12 -42.92 4.33 1.36
N SER A 13 -43.08 3.85 0.12
CA SER A 13 -42.24 2.81 -0.47
C SER A 13 -40.82 3.30 -0.76
N LEU A 14 -40.67 4.52 -1.30
CA LEU A 14 -39.37 5.14 -1.55
C LEU A 14 -38.60 5.45 -0.26
N THR A 15 -39.29 5.93 0.78
CA THR A 15 -38.68 6.18 2.09
C THR A 15 -38.24 4.89 2.77
N ARG A 16 -39.00 3.79 2.64
CA ARG A 16 -38.58 2.45 3.09
C ARG A 16 -37.35 1.96 2.35
N LYS A 17 -37.36 2.00 1.00
CA LYS A 17 -36.22 1.57 0.18
C LYS A 17 -34.96 2.39 0.43
N ALA A 18 -35.09 3.70 0.64
CA ALA A 18 -33.98 4.58 1.01
C ALA A 18 -33.45 4.26 2.43
N ARG A 19 -34.34 3.93 3.38
CA ARG A 19 -33.95 3.47 4.71
C ARG A 19 -33.23 2.12 4.65
N ASP A 20 -33.75 1.16 3.89
CA ASP A 20 -33.14 -0.16 3.73
C ASP A 20 -31.79 -0.09 3.01
N ALA A 21 -31.65 0.82 2.03
CA ALA A 21 -30.37 1.11 1.39
C ALA A 21 -29.36 1.81 2.33
N ALA A 22 -29.84 2.64 3.26
CA ALA A 22 -29.01 3.27 4.29
C ALA A 22 -28.68 2.34 5.47
N LEU A 23 -29.51 1.30 5.70
CA LEU A 23 -29.28 0.25 6.71
C LEU A 23 -28.52 -0.96 6.16
N ALA A 24 -28.35 -1.07 4.84
CA ALA A 24 -27.42 -2.03 4.27
C ALA A 24 -26.06 -1.75 4.90
N PRO A 25 -25.46 -2.71 5.63
CA PRO A 25 -24.20 -2.46 6.29
C PRO A 25 -23.19 -2.10 5.20
N ALA A 26 -22.73 -0.85 5.19
CA ALA A 26 -21.43 -0.54 4.63
C ALA A 26 -20.49 -1.54 5.28
N ASP A 27 -19.87 -2.41 4.48
CA ASP A 27 -18.97 -3.43 4.97
C ASP A 27 -17.99 -2.75 5.95
N PRO A 28 -18.10 -3.02 7.28
CA PRO A 28 -17.33 -2.30 8.28
C PRO A 28 -15.83 -2.45 8.05
N LEU A 29 -15.45 -3.48 7.30
CA LEU A 29 -14.09 -3.77 6.88
C LEU A 29 -14.12 -4.07 5.38
N ASP A 30 -14.20 -3.02 4.56
CA ASP A 30 -13.86 -3.15 3.13
C ASP A 30 -12.45 -3.74 3.01
N GLU A 31 -12.37 -5.06 2.86
CA GLU A 31 -11.12 -5.83 2.93
C GLU A 31 -10.11 -5.35 1.88
N THR A 32 -10.61 -4.80 0.76
CA THR A 32 -9.79 -4.21 -0.29
C THR A 32 -9.09 -2.96 0.21
N LYS A 33 -9.81 -2.07 0.92
CA LYS A 33 -9.21 -0.89 1.55
C LYS A 33 -8.24 -1.26 2.66
N VAL A 34 -8.59 -2.24 3.50
CA VAL A 34 -7.70 -2.73 4.57
C VAL A 34 -6.40 -3.26 3.97
N ARG A 35 -6.47 -4.13 2.95
CA ARG A 35 -5.31 -4.67 2.25
C ARG A 35 -4.46 -3.58 1.61
N ALA A 36 -5.09 -2.58 1.00
CA ALA A 36 -4.38 -1.44 0.39
C ALA A 36 -3.62 -0.62 1.44
N ALA A 37 -4.24 -0.35 2.60
CA ALA A 37 -3.63 0.37 3.72
C ALA A 37 -2.43 -0.40 4.29
N VAL A 38 -2.59 -1.69 4.58
CA VAL A 38 -1.50 -2.56 5.06
C VAL A 38 -0.35 -2.58 4.06
N SER A 39 -0.66 -2.77 2.77
CA SER A 39 0.36 -2.77 1.72
C SER A 39 1.08 -1.43 1.60
N GLN A 40 0.37 -0.31 1.84
CA GLN A 40 0.98 1.02 1.83
C GLN A 40 1.91 1.21 3.02
N MET A 41 1.51 0.79 4.23
CA MET A 41 2.35 0.82 5.42
C MET A 41 3.63 0.00 5.23
N ALA A 42 3.51 -1.22 4.68
CA ALA A 42 4.66 -2.07 4.37
C ALA A 42 5.61 -1.41 3.37
N ARG A 43 5.08 -0.78 2.31
CA ARG A 43 5.90 -0.03 1.34
C ARG A 43 6.62 1.15 1.99
N SER A 44 5.92 1.95 2.79
CA SER A 44 6.54 3.08 3.48
C SER A 44 7.67 2.65 4.41
N ARG A 45 7.54 1.49 5.06
CA ARG A 45 8.63 0.90 5.85
C ARG A 45 9.82 0.53 4.96
N VAL A 46 9.61 -0.23 3.88
CA VAL A 46 10.67 -0.63 2.95
C VAL A 46 11.40 0.59 2.38
N ASN A 47 10.67 1.61 1.93
CA ASN A 47 11.25 2.85 1.40
C ASN A 47 12.15 3.54 2.43
N ALA A 48 11.69 3.62 3.69
CA ALA A 48 12.47 4.19 4.79
C ALA A 48 13.72 3.37 5.10
N THR A 49 13.60 2.03 5.15
CA THR A 49 14.73 1.12 5.38
C THR A 49 15.80 1.28 4.30
N LEU A 50 15.42 1.30 3.02
CA LEU A 50 16.36 1.46 1.91
C LEU A 50 17.12 2.79 1.98
N ARG A 51 16.41 3.87 2.27
CA ARG A 51 17.02 5.19 2.46
C ARG A 51 18.02 5.19 3.63
N GLN A 52 17.67 4.57 4.74
CA GLN A 52 18.55 4.45 5.91
C GLN A 52 19.78 3.60 5.59
N LEU A 53 19.62 2.46 4.92
CA LEU A 53 20.73 1.59 4.52
C LEU A 53 21.71 2.30 3.59
N ARG A 54 21.20 3.08 2.63
CA ARG A 54 22.03 3.89 1.73
C ARG A 54 22.80 4.96 2.48
N ALA A 55 22.11 5.71 3.35
CA ALA A 55 22.71 6.79 4.14
C ALA A 55 23.77 6.26 5.13
N ALA A 56 23.47 5.15 5.82
CA ALA A 56 24.40 4.50 6.76
C ALA A 56 25.69 4.00 6.08
N ARG A 57 25.63 3.70 4.78
CA ARG A 57 26.79 3.29 3.98
C ARG A 57 27.50 4.46 3.29
N GLY A 58 27.01 5.69 3.46
CA GLY A 58 27.57 6.87 2.81
C GLY A 58 27.48 6.82 1.27
N LEU A 59 26.54 6.07 0.71
CA LEU A 59 26.43 5.88 -0.74
C LEU A 59 25.58 6.97 -1.40
N SER A 60 26.09 7.55 -2.48
CA SER A 60 25.31 8.36 -3.41
C SER A 60 24.43 7.47 -4.30
N TYR A 61 23.41 8.04 -4.94
CA TYR A 61 22.64 7.30 -5.95
C TYR A 61 23.50 6.85 -7.12
N ASP A 62 24.51 7.64 -7.47
CA ASP A 62 25.49 7.30 -8.50
C ASP A 62 26.26 6.04 -8.13
N ALA A 63 26.77 5.95 -6.90
CA ALA A 63 27.49 4.78 -6.41
C ALA A 63 26.61 3.52 -6.35
N VAL A 64 25.33 3.65 -5.98
CA VAL A 64 24.40 2.52 -6.00
C VAL A 64 24.07 2.10 -7.43
N ARG A 65 23.92 3.04 -8.37
CA ARG A 65 23.74 2.75 -9.80
C ARG A 65 24.92 1.95 -10.34
N GLU A 66 26.15 2.39 -10.11
CA GLU A 66 27.34 1.69 -10.61
C GLU A 66 27.42 0.24 -10.08
N ARG A 67 26.96 0.00 -8.84
CA ARG A 67 27.02 -1.32 -8.22
C ARG A 67 25.87 -2.26 -8.62
N THR A 68 24.72 -1.71 -8.98
CA THR A 68 23.48 -2.50 -9.20
C THR A 68 22.94 -2.43 -10.62
N GLY A 69 23.41 -1.47 -11.42
CA GLY A 69 22.82 -1.13 -12.72
C GLY A 69 21.48 -0.39 -12.64
N LEU A 70 20.93 -0.14 -11.44
CA LEU A 70 19.64 0.54 -11.26
C LEU A 70 19.78 2.05 -11.47
N SER A 71 18.86 2.64 -12.24
CA SER A 71 18.92 4.08 -12.52
C SER A 71 18.74 4.94 -11.26
N GLN A 72 19.39 6.10 -11.20
CA GLN A 72 19.24 7.02 -10.06
C GLN A 72 17.78 7.46 -9.86
N GLN A 73 17.02 7.64 -10.95
CA GLN A 73 15.60 7.96 -10.89
C GLN A 73 14.82 6.85 -10.19
N LEU A 74 15.10 5.58 -10.51
CA LEU A 74 14.46 4.45 -9.84
C LEU A 74 14.78 4.45 -8.34
N LEU A 75 16.04 4.65 -7.97
CA LEU A 75 16.46 4.68 -6.56
C LEU A 75 15.75 5.79 -5.79
N TYR A 76 15.64 6.98 -6.38
CA TYR A 76 14.91 8.10 -5.80
C TYR A 76 13.42 7.78 -5.62
N GLU A 77 12.76 7.28 -6.68
CA GLU A 77 11.34 6.92 -6.65
C GLU A 77 11.00 5.79 -5.68
N VAL A 78 11.96 4.90 -5.41
CA VAL A 78 11.81 3.86 -4.40
C VAL A 78 11.96 4.43 -2.99
N GLU A 79 12.87 5.37 -2.76
CA GLU A 79 13.05 5.95 -1.42
C GLU A 79 11.98 6.99 -1.05
N TYR A 80 11.46 7.74 -2.03
CA TYR A 80 10.59 8.90 -1.78
C TYR A 80 9.26 8.86 -2.55
N GLY A 81 9.14 8.02 -3.57
CA GLY A 81 7.97 7.93 -4.42
C GLY A 81 7.11 6.70 -4.12
N SER A 82 6.32 6.30 -5.13
CA SER A 82 5.41 5.15 -5.07
C SER A 82 5.89 3.95 -5.89
N ARG A 83 7.16 3.97 -6.35
CA ARG A 83 7.71 2.90 -7.19
C ARG A 83 7.85 1.62 -6.37
N ARG A 84 7.30 0.52 -6.91
CA ARG A 84 7.40 -0.82 -6.31
C ARG A 84 8.62 -1.56 -6.84
N LEU A 85 9.47 -2.07 -5.97
CA LEU A 85 10.55 -2.95 -6.39
C LEU A 85 10.00 -4.28 -6.94
N THR A 86 10.63 -4.77 -7.99
CA THR A 86 10.57 -6.19 -8.36
C THR A 86 11.45 -7.00 -7.39
N LEU A 87 11.26 -8.31 -7.36
CA LEU A 87 12.08 -9.19 -6.53
C LEU A 87 13.57 -9.08 -6.91
N ASN A 88 13.89 -9.01 -8.20
CA ASN A 88 15.27 -8.89 -8.66
C ASN A 88 15.90 -7.56 -8.20
N GLU A 89 15.18 -6.44 -8.33
CA GLU A 89 15.67 -5.14 -7.86
C GLU A 89 15.88 -5.13 -6.33
N LEU A 90 15.01 -5.79 -5.57
CA LEU A 90 15.19 -5.97 -4.12
C LEU A 90 16.47 -6.77 -3.81
N MET A 91 16.71 -7.88 -4.50
CA MET A 91 17.91 -8.70 -4.30
C MET A 91 19.19 -7.94 -4.63
N LEU A 92 19.20 -7.16 -5.73
CA LEU A 92 20.34 -6.30 -6.08
C LEU A 92 20.64 -5.26 -5.01
N LEU A 93 19.61 -4.67 -4.41
CA LEU A 93 19.77 -3.71 -3.31
C LEU A 93 20.23 -4.39 -2.01
N ALA A 94 19.71 -5.58 -1.72
CA ALA A 94 20.13 -6.40 -0.59
C ALA A 94 21.63 -6.72 -0.67
N GLU A 95 22.09 -7.20 -1.83
CA GLU A 95 23.52 -7.47 -2.09
C GLU A 95 24.37 -6.19 -2.03
N CYS A 96 23.92 -5.09 -2.66
CA CYS A 96 24.63 -3.81 -2.64
C CYS A 96 24.80 -3.28 -1.20
N TYR A 97 23.80 -3.49 -0.36
CA TYR A 97 23.87 -3.11 1.04
C TYR A 97 24.48 -4.21 1.92
N GLY A 98 24.64 -5.45 1.47
CA GLY A 98 25.16 -6.54 2.32
C GLY A 98 24.21 -6.84 3.49
N VAL A 99 22.91 -6.87 3.20
CA VAL A 99 21.85 -7.31 4.11
C VAL A 99 21.00 -8.36 3.41
N SER A 100 20.16 -9.07 4.16
CA SER A 100 19.17 -9.98 3.55
C SER A 100 17.98 -9.20 2.98
N ALA A 101 17.19 -9.84 2.11
CA ALA A 101 15.91 -9.28 1.69
C ALA A 101 14.95 -9.13 2.88
N ASP A 102 15.03 -10.04 3.85
CA ASP A 102 14.22 -10.05 5.06
C ASP A 102 14.49 -8.83 5.94
N ASP A 103 15.76 -8.41 6.05
CA ASP A 103 16.16 -7.17 6.73
C ASP A 103 15.50 -5.94 6.08
N ILE A 104 15.43 -5.91 4.74
CA ILE A 104 14.81 -4.80 4.00
C ILE A 104 13.29 -4.81 4.21
N LEU A 105 12.66 -5.98 4.13
CA LEU A 105 11.24 -6.18 4.34
C LEU A 105 10.84 -6.02 5.82
N GLY A 106 11.81 -6.12 6.73
CA GLY A 106 11.62 -6.06 8.17
C GLY A 106 10.81 -7.23 8.70
N ILE A 107 11.03 -8.41 8.14
CA ILE A 107 10.45 -9.70 8.54
C ILE A 107 11.59 -10.60 9.05
N ASP A 108 11.24 -11.59 9.86
CA ASP A 108 12.16 -12.63 10.30
C ASP A 108 11.58 -13.96 9.83
N LEU A 109 12.12 -14.51 8.74
CA LEU A 109 11.68 -15.80 8.19
C LEU A 109 12.47 -16.98 8.76
N GLU A 110 13.56 -16.74 9.51
CA GLU A 110 14.45 -17.81 10.00
C GLU A 110 13.94 -18.49 11.28
N ASN A 111 12.85 -17.99 11.87
CA ASN A 111 12.21 -18.52 13.08
C ASN A 111 10.76 -19.06 12.86
N GLY A 112 10.41 -19.42 11.63
CA GLY A 112 9.07 -19.93 11.25
C GLY A 112 8.95 -21.44 11.14
#